data_AF-A0A9X1TYQ9-F1
#
_entry.id   AF-A0A9X1TYQ9-F1
#
_cell.length_a   1.000
_cell.length_b   1.000
_cell.length_c   1.000
_cell.angle_alpha   90.00
_cell.angle_beta   90.00
_cell.angle_gamma   90.00
#
_symmetry.space_group_name_H-M   'P 1'
#
loop_
_entity.id
_entity.type
_entity.pdbx_description
1 polymer ?
#
loop_
_entity_poly.entity_id
_entity_poly.type
_entity_poly.pdbx_seq_one_letter_code
_entity_poly.pdbx_strand_id
1 'polypeptide(L)'
;APTHRDYEAGWTPRLDLATLADQLGEDTVLLVRGHYFYDGTPSPLTALRRTGRVIDVSAYDPVEDLALAADALVTDYSSIMFDYANLDRPIVIYADDWETYRSTRGVYFDLPAEPPGQVARTQRELTEILTTTAWRDEGATKARAAFRRRFCEYDDGHAAERVVRRVFLNESEDALPPVVPLEERTPAPTPEEAA
;
A
#
# COMPACT_ATOMS: atom_id res chain seq x y z
N ALA A 1 -4.50 2.18 -3.25
CA ALA A 1 -5.42 2.41 -2.11
C ALA A 1 -5.33 3.87 -1.64
N PRO A 2 -5.97 4.82 -2.35
CA PRO A 2 -5.91 6.24 -2.00
C PRO A 2 -6.70 6.56 -0.72
N THR A 3 -6.24 7.56 0.03
CA THR A 3 -6.89 8.06 1.25
C THR A 3 -8.09 8.95 0.90
N HIS A 4 -9.11 8.97 1.75
CA HIS A 4 -10.22 9.92 1.60
C HIS A 4 -9.76 11.38 1.77
N ARG A 5 -10.36 12.32 1.03
CA ARG A 5 -10.11 13.77 1.12
C ARG A 5 -11.35 14.47 1.69
N ASP A 6 -11.28 14.88 2.95
CA ASP A 6 -12.38 15.57 3.66
C ASP A 6 -12.55 17.03 3.24
N TYR A 7 -11.53 17.62 2.62
CA TYR A 7 -11.56 18.96 2.01
C TYR A 7 -12.12 18.97 0.58
N GLU A 8 -12.45 17.82 0.00
CA GLU A 8 -13.14 17.74 -1.28
C GLU A 8 -14.64 17.52 -1.05
N ALA A 9 -15.49 18.29 -1.73
CA ALA A 9 -16.95 18.24 -1.53
C ALA A 9 -17.60 16.93 -2.02
N GLY A 10 -16.85 16.11 -2.74
CA GLY A 10 -17.27 14.81 -3.26
C GLY A 10 -16.06 14.02 -3.73
N TRP A 11 -16.28 12.79 -4.19
CA TRP A 11 -15.18 11.98 -4.71
C TRP A 11 -14.80 12.40 -6.13
N THR A 12 -13.52 12.72 -6.32
CA THR A 12 -12.92 13.00 -7.63
C THR A 12 -11.90 11.91 -7.94
N PRO A 13 -12.00 11.19 -9.07
CA PRO A 13 -10.96 10.26 -9.48
C PRO A 13 -9.65 11.01 -9.71
N ARG A 14 -8.64 10.64 -8.94
CA ARG A 14 -7.29 11.22 -9.01
C ARG A 14 -6.42 10.57 -10.08
N LEU A 15 -6.85 9.38 -10.50
CA LEU A 15 -6.23 8.58 -11.55
C LEU A 15 -7.30 8.21 -12.58
N ASP A 16 -6.97 8.40 -13.86
CA ASP A 16 -7.60 7.70 -14.95
C ASP A 16 -7.10 6.25 -14.94
N LEU A 17 -7.79 5.42 -14.18
CA LEU A 17 -7.51 3.99 -14.02
C LEU A 17 -7.61 3.23 -15.33
N ALA A 18 -8.41 3.70 -16.29
CA ALA A 18 -8.53 3.03 -17.57
C ALA A 18 -7.28 3.21 -18.41
N THR A 19 -6.84 4.46 -18.56
CA THR A 19 -5.57 4.77 -19.23
C THR A 19 -4.38 4.14 -18.50
N LEU A 20 -4.37 4.15 -17.17
CA LEU A 20 -3.31 3.51 -16.39
C LEU A 20 -3.26 2.00 -16.64
N ALA A 21 -4.40 1.30 -16.54
CA ALA A 21 -4.46 -0.12 -16.83
C ALA A 21 -3.92 -0.40 -18.24
N ASP A 22 -4.46 0.27 -19.27
CA ASP A 22 -4.04 0.08 -20.67
C ASP A 22 -2.53 0.25 -20.86
N GLN A 23 -1.91 1.25 -20.22
CA GLN A 23 -0.47 1.50 -20.30
C GLN A 23 0.39 0.44 -19.58
N LEU A 24 -0.13 -0.21 -18.54
CA LEU A 24 0.57 -1.26 -17.80
C LEU A 24 0.53 -2.63 -18.52
N GLY A 25 -0.32 -2.77 -19.53
CA GLY A 25 -0.42 -3.99 -20.33
C GLY A 25 -1.25 -5.11 -19.68
N GLU A 26 -1.44 -6.19 -20.43
CA GLU A 26 -2.38 -7.28 -20.11
C GLU A 26 -1.92 -8.15 -18.92
N ASP A 27 -0.63 -8.16 -18.60
CA ASP A 27 -0.06 -8.93 -17.48
C ASP A 27 -0.24 -8.24 -16.11
N THR A 28 -0.90 -7.08 -16.08
CA THR A 28 -1.15 -6.32 -14.85
C THR A 28 -2.65 -6.24 -14.55
N VAL A 29 -3.01 -6.55 -13.31
CA VAL A 29 -4.35 -6.35 -12.76
C VAL A 29 -4.30 -5.28 -11.67
N LEU A 30 -5.17 -4.28 -11.77
CA LEU A 30 -5.31 -3.24 -10.76
C LEU A 30 -6.38 -3.62 -9.72
N LEU A 31 -5.94 -3.93 -8.51
CA LEU A 31 -6.81 -4.06 -7.33
C LEU A 31 -7.09 -2.66 -6.75
N VAL A 32 -8.30 -2.16 -6.94
CA VAL A 32 -8.67 -0.82 -6.50
C VAL A 32 -9.46 -0.89 -5.20
N ARG A 33 -8.80 -0.48 -4.12
CA ARG A 33 -9.41 -0.27 -2.80
C ARG A 33 -9.60 1.22 -2.57
N GLY A 34 -10.81 1.73 -2.74
CA GLY A 34 -11.13 3.14 -2.55
C GLY A 34 -12.46 3.32 -1.81
N HIS A 35 -12.76 4.54 -1.37
CA HIS A 35 -14.08 4.86 -0.86
C HIS A 35 -14.99 5.26 -2.02
N TYR A 36 -15.96 4.38 -2.31
CA TYR A 36 -17.03 4.53 -3.31
C TYR A 36 -16.55 4.50 -4.77
N PHE A 37 -16.84 3.39 -5.44
CA PHE A 37 -16.68 3.26 -6.88
C PHE A 37 -17.97 3.67 -7.58
N TYR A 38 -17.87 4.18 -8.81
CA TYR A 38 -19.01 4.58 -9.63
C TYR A 38 -20.02 3.43 -9.80
N ASP A 39 -21.18 3.55 -9.15
CA ASP A 39 -22.37 2.80 -9.52
C ASP A 39 -23.18 3.59 -10.54
N GLY A 40 -23.33 3.05 -11.76
CA GLY A 40 -24.47 3.39 -12.62
C GLY A 40 -24.23 4.08 -13.97
N THR A 41 -22.99 4.32 -14.43
CA THR A 41 -22.74 4.87 -15.79
C THR A 41 -21.84 3.96 -16.63
N PRO A 42 -22.09 3.83 -17.96
CA PRO A 42 -21.16 3.17 -18.86
C PRO A 42 -19.82 3.93 -18.87
N SER A 43 -18.80 3.30 -18.29
CA SER A 43 -17.44 3.84 -18.17
C SER A 43 -16.47 2.87 -18.85
N PRO A 44 -15.32 3.34 -19.38
CA PRO A 44 -14.21 2.45 -19.78
C PRO A 44 -13.85 1.42 -18.70
N LEU A 45 -14.06 1.77 -17.43
CA LEU A 45 -13.91 0.85 -16.29
C LEU A 45 -14.83 -0.37 -16.38
N THR A 46 -16.03 -0.26 -16.96
CA THR A 46 -16.94 -1.41 -17.15
C THR A 46 -16.35 -2.45 -18.09
N ALA A 47 -15.67 -2.03 -19.15
CA ALA A 47 -15.00 -2.94 -20.08
C ALA A 47 -13.79 -3.61 -19.41
N LEU A 48 -12.96 -2.83 -18.70
CA LEU A 48 -11.80 -3.34 -17.97
C LEU A 48 -12.16 -4.26 -16.80
N ARG A 49 -13.31 -4.02 -16.15
CA ARG A 49 -13.89 -4.95 -15.17
C ARG A 49 -14.27 -6.28 -15.80
N ARG A 50 -14.85 -6.26 -17.00
CA ARG A 50 -15.21 -7.49 -17.73
C ARG A 50 -13.99 -8.29 -18.17
N THR A 51 -12.87 -7.64 -18.48
CA THR A 51 -11.61 -8.32 -18.80
C THR A 51 -10.84 -8.75 -17.54
N GLY A 52 -11.26 -8.32 -16.35
CA GLY A 52 -10.58 -8.62 -15.09
C GLY A 52 -9.33 -7.76 -14.82
N ARG A 53 -9.05 -6.75 -15.65
CA ARG A 53 -7.85 -5.89 -15.52
C ARG A 53 -7.98 -4.81 -14.44
N VAL A 54 -9.21 -4.46 -14.08
CA VAL A 54 -9.50 -3.58 -12.93
C VAL A 54 -10.54 -4.27 -12.06
N ILE A 55 -10.16 -4.57 -10.82
CA ILE A 55 -11.01 -5.25 -9.84
C ILE A 55 -11.26 -4.28 -8.69
N ASP A 56 -12.52 -3.98 -8.44
CA ASP A 56 -12.92 -3.22 -7.26
C ASP A 56 -12.91 -4.15 -6.04
N VAL A 57 -12.02 -3.86 -5.09
CA VAL A 57 -11.82 -4.63 -3.85
C VAL A 57 -12.15 -3.79 -2.62
N SER A 58 -12.93 -2.73 -2.79
CA SER A 58 -13.26 -1.77 -1.74
C SER A 58 -14.09 -2.38 -0.61
N ALA A 59 -14.90 -3.41 -0.90
CA ALA A 59 -15.72 -4.12 0.06
C ALA A 59 -15.09 -5.44 0.58
N TYR A 60 -13.88 -5.78 0.13
CA TYR A 60 -13.22 -7.01 0.55
C TYR A 60 -12.52 -6.80 1.90
N ASP A 61 -12.75 -7.68 2.86
CA ASP A 61 -11.98 -7.75 4.11
C ASP A 61 -11.67 -9.22 4.41
N PRO A 62 -10.49 -9.54 4.98
CA PRO A 62 -9.45 -8.63 5.51
C PRO A 62 -8.57 -7.98 4.42
N VAL A 63 -7.97 -6.81 4.71
CA VAL A 63 -7.11 -6.09 3.76
C VAL A 63 -5.75 -6.78 3.57
N GLU A 64 -5.34 -7.55 4.57
CA GLU A 64 -4.09 -8.30 4.64
C GLU A 64 -4.01 -9.35 3.52
N ASP A 65 -5.13 -9.99 3.15
CA ASP A 65 -5.17 -10.91 2.01
C ASP A 65 -4.85 -10.19 0.70
N LEU A 66 -5.37 -8.97 0.52
CA LEU A 66 -5.09 -8.14 -0.66
C LEU A 66 -3.62 -7.72 -0.67
N ALA A 67 -3.05 -7.41 0.50
CA ALA A 67 -1.64 -7.08 0.62
C ALA A 67 -0.75 -8.29 0.24
N LEU A 68 -1.10 -9.49 0.70
CA LEU A 68 -0.41 -10.73 0.37
C LEU A 68 -0.51 -11.09 -1.11
N ALA A 69 -1.65 -10.81 -1.75
CA ALA A 69 -1.87 -11.08 -3.17
C ALA A 69 -1.23 -10.05 -4.12
N ALA A 70 -0.82 -8.87 -3.63
CA ALA A 70 -0.28 -7.80 -4.47
C ALA A 70 1.25 -7.85 -4.57
N ASP A 71 1.78 -7.65 -5.77
CA ASP A 71 3.21 -7.51 -6.07
C ASP A 71 3.76 -6.11 -5.69
N ALA A 72 2.90 -5.10 -5.75
CA ALA A 72 3.24 -3.72 -5.41
C ALA A 72 2.01 -2.98 -4.84
N LEU A 73 2.28 -1.98 -4.00
CA LEU A 73 1.27 -1.07 -3.49
C LEU A 73 1.43 0.32 -4.11
N VAL A 74 0.38 0.82 -4.77
CA VAL A 74 0.23 2.26 -5.05
C VAL A 74 -0.69 2.86 -4.00
N THR A 75 -0.18 3.84 -3.26
CA THR A 75 -0.91 4.52 -2.19
C THR A 75 -0.51 5.99 -2.13
N ASP A 76 -1.14 6.78 -1.27
CA ASP A 76 -0.82 8.19 -1.07
C ASP A 76 -0.35 8.44 0.38
N TYR A 77 -1.24 8.86 1.26
CA TYR A 77 -0.99 9.20 2.66
C TYR A 77 -1.65 8.19 3.62
N SER A 78 -2.04 7.03 3.10
CA SER A 78 -2.74 6.00 3.85
C SER A 78 -1.79 5.22 4.74
N SER A 79 -2.22 4.93 5.97
CA SER A 79 -1.44 4.13 6.92
C SER A 79 -1.15 2.71 6.44
N ILE A 80 -1.87 2.21 5.43
CA ILE A 80 -1.62 0.89 4.83
C ILE A 80 -0.17 0.71 4.35
N MET A 81 0.55 1.80 4.07
CA MET A 81 1.98 1.72 3.73
C MET A 81 2.83 1.14 4.86
N PHE A 82 2.45 1.36 6.13
CA PHE A 82 3.17 0.81 7.28
C PHE A 82 2.96 -0.70 7.39
N ASP A 83 1.73 -1.15 7.20
CA ASP A 83 1.38 -2.58 7.23
C ASP A 83 2.02 -3.32 6.05
N TYR A 84 1.89 -2.77 4.83
CA TYR A 84 2.42 -3.37 3.61
C TYR A 84 3.96 -3.42 3.59
N ALA A 85 4.64 -2.47 4.24
CA ALA A 85 6.10 -2.46 4.34
C ALA A 85 6.64 -3.69 5.10
N ASN A 86 5.85 -4.36 5.95
CA ASN A 86 6.25 -5.62 6.58
C ASN A 86 6.50 -6.74 5.55
N LEU A 87 5.86 -6.69 4.38
CA LEU A 87 6.06 -7.64 3.29
C LEU A 87 7.38 -7.44 2.52
N ASP A 88 8.08 -6.33 2.76
CA ASP A 88 9.27 -5.92 2.00
C ASP A 88 9.06 -5.81 0.48
N ARG A 89 7.84 -5.47 0.07
CA ARG A 89 7.46 -5.33 -1.34
C ARG A 89 7.43 -3.87 -1.78
N PRO A 90 7.60 -3.60 -3.09
CA PRO A 90 7.57 -2.26 -3.63
C PRO A 90 6.32 -1.45 -3.26
N ILE A 91 6.55 -0.19 -2.89
CA ILE A 91 5.51 0.80 -2.62
C ILE A 91 5.81 2.03 -3.48
N VAL A 92 4.79 2.55 -4.17
CA VAL A 92 4.86 3.82 -4.89
C VAL A 92 3.88 4.79 -4.25
N ILE A 93 4.39 5.96 -3.84
CA ILE A 93 3.58 7.04 -3.27
C ILE A 93 3.10 7.94 -4.40
N TYR A 94 1.78 8.09 -4.53
CA TYR A 94 1.15 9.06 -5.41
C TYR A 94 0.73 10.28 -4.59
N ALA A 95 1.54 11.33 -4.64
CA ALA A 95 1.41 12.54 -3.82
C ALA A 95 1.11 13.78 -4.68
N ASP A 96 -0.02 13.77 -5.37
CA ASP A 96 -0.46 14.84 -6.28
C ASP A 96 -1.05 16.09 -5.57
N ASP A 97 -1.36 16.01 -4.27
CA ASP A 97 -1.88 17.14 -3.47
C ASP A 97 -1.23 17.30 -2.09
N TRP A 98 0.06 16.97 -1.97
CA TRP A 98 0.77 16.90 -0.69
C TRP A 98 0.64 18.15 0.17
N GLU A 99 0.81 19.32 -0.43
CA GLU A 99 0.78 20.61 0.26
C GLU A 99 -0.61 20.88 0.86
N THR A 100 -1.66 20.53 0.12
CA THR A 100 -3.05 20.61 0.60
C THR A 100 -3.29 19.61 1.72
N TYR A 101 -2.90 18.35 1.53
CA TYR A 101 -3.11 17.32 2.53
C TYR A 101 -2.39 17.66 3.85
N ARG A 102 -1.12 18.07 3.76
CA ARG A 102 -0.28 18.46 4.90
C ARG A 102 -0.88 19.64 5.68
N SER A 103 -1.41 20.64 4.97
CA SER A 103 -1.95 21.85 5.61
C SER A 103 -3.33 21.64 6.23
N THR A 104 -4.13 20.73 5.68
CA THR A 104 -5.51 20.47 6.11
C THR A 104 -5.61 19.42 7.23
N ARG A 105 -4.93 18.28 7.05
CA ARG A 105 -5.00 17.13 7.98
C ARG A 105 -3.89 17.15 9.03
N GLY A 106 -2.76 17.80 8.72
CA GLY A 106 -1.53 17.66 9.48
C GLY A 106 -0.85 16.30 9.24
N VAL A 107 0.45 16.24 9.50
CA VAL A 107 1.25 15.01 9.32
C VAL A 107 2.28 14.89 10.44
N TYR A 108 2.66 13.65 10.77
CA TYR A 108 3.69 13.37 11.78
C TYR A 108 5.11 13.44 11.22
N PHE A 109 5.29 13.26 9.91
CA PHE A 109 6.57 13.32 9.22
C PHE A 109 6.38 13.76 7.77
N ASP A 110 7.47 14.18 7.12
CA ASP A 110 7.47 14.60 5.73
C ASP A 110 7.58 13.37 4.80
N LEU A 111 6.43 12.82 4.41
CA LEU A 111 6.38 11.57 3.64
C LEU A 111 7.15 11.66 2.30
N PRO A 112 7.00 12.70 1.47
CA PRO A 112 7.81 12.82 0.24
C PRO A 112 9.32 12.95 0.49
N ALA A 113 9.74 13.39 1.68
CA ALA A 113 11.16 13.45 2.04
C ALA A 113 11.70 12.08 2.51
N GLU A 114 10.86 11.25 3.10
CA GLU A 114 11.21 9.92 3.63
C GLU A 114 10.22 8.83 3.17
N PRO A 115 10.06 8.60 1.85
CA PRO A 115 9.06 7.68 1.34
C PRO A 115 9.50 6.21 1.49
N PRO A 116 8.55 5.26 1.51
CA PRO A 116 8.84 3.82 1.44
C PRO A 116 9.21 3.32 0.02
N GLY A 117 9.46 4.23 -0.93
CA GLY A 117 9.76 3.91 -2.33
C GLY A 117 9.72 5.14 -3.23
N GLN A 118 9.40 4.95 -4.52
CA GLN A 118 9.31 6.07 -5.48
C GLN A 118 8.11 6.98 -5.19
N VAL A 119 8.22 8.25 -5.56
CA VAL A 119 7.15 9.24 -5.41
C VAL A 119 6.76 9.78 -6.78
N ALA A 120 5.49 9.68 -7.13
CA ALA A 120 4.88 10.31 -8.30
C ALA A 120 3.98 11.47 -7.84
N ARG A 121 4.04 12.61 -8.51
CA ARG A 121 3.11 13.74 -8.31
C ARG A 121 2.08 13.88 -9.42
N THR A 122 2.26 13.14 -10.52
CA THR A 122 1.32 13.12 -11.65
C THR A 122 1.11 11.70 -12.14
N GLN A 123 -0.04 11.42 -12.76
CA GLN A 123 -0.29 10.10 -13.33
C GLN A 123 0.76 9.72 -14.38
N ARG A 124 1.28 10.68 -15.15
CA ARG A 124 2.37 10.44 -16.12
C ARG A 124 3.61 9.87 -15.42
N GLU A 125 4.02 10.47 -14.31
CA GLU A 125 5.15 9.98 -13.51
C GLU A 125 4.86 8.61 -12.89
N LEU A 126 3.63 8.40 -12.40
CA LEU A 126 3.22 7.10 -11.87
C LEU A 126 3.30 6.00 -12.95
N THR A 127 2.75 6.25 -14.14
CA THR A 127 2.85 5.33 -15.27
C THR A 127 4.31 5.06 -15.64
N GLU A 128 5.15 6.09 -15.72
CA GLU A 128 6.58 5.94 -16.04
C GLU A 128 7.31 5.08 -14.99
N ILE A 129 7.01 5.29 -13.71
CA ILE A 129 7.57 4.50 -12.61
C ILE A 129 7.16 3.03 -12.74
N LEU A 130 5.89 2.75 -13.04
CA LEU A 130 5.33 1.39 -13.06
C LEU A 130 5.61 0.61 -14.36
N THR A 131 5.75 1.30 -15.50
CA THR A 131 6.07 0.66 -16.80
C THR A 131 7.57 0.44 -17.00
N THR A 132 8.41 1.01 -16.13
CA THR A 132 9.85 0.76 -16.07
C THR A 132 10.21 -0.09 -14.85
N THR A 133 11.50 -0.26 -14.57
CA THR A 133 11.96 -0.95 -13.35
C THR A 133 12.08 0.00 -12.15
N ALA A 134 11.75 1.29 -12.29
CA ALA A 134 11.99 2.30 -11.27
C ALA A 134 11.26 2.02 -9.94
N TRP A 135 10.06 1.44 -9.99
CA TRP A 135 9.29 1.07 -8.80
C TRP A 135 10.00 0.04 -7.90
N ARG A 136 10.97 -0.70 -8.44
CA ARG A 136 11.75 -1.74 -7.74
C ARG A 136 13.27 -1.58 -7.91
N ASP A 137 13.73 -0.39 -8.26
CA ASP A 137 15.16 -0.13 -8.42
C ASP A 137 15.91 -0.08 -7.07
N GLU A 138 17.22 0.16 -7.12
CA GLU A 138 18.05 0.26 -5.92
C GLU A 138 17.63 1.44 -5.01
N GLY A 139 17.16 2.54 -5.60
CA GLY A 139 16.67 3.71 -4.86
C GLY A 139 15.40 3.38 -4.09
N ALA A 140 14.41 2.79 -4.75
CA ALA A 140 13.18 2.31 -4.15
C ALA A 140 13.44 1.28 -3.04
N THR A 141 14.40 0.36 -3.27
CA THR A 141 14.79 -0.65 -2.28
C THR A 141 15.44 -0.02 -1.04
N LYS A 142 16.35 0.95 -1.21
CA LYS A 142 16.97 1.66 -0.08
C LYS A 142 15.95 2.48 0.72
N ALA A 143 15.05 3.17 0.02
CA ALA A 143 13.97 3.94 0.63
C ALA A 143 13.05 3.02 1.48
N ARG A 144 12.61 1.90 0.91
CA ARG A 144 11.82 0.88 1.62
C ARG A 144 12.56 0.32 2.84
N ALA A 145 13.84 -0.01 2.72
CA ALA A 145 14.63 -0.54 3.83
C ALA A 145 14.78 0.48 4.98
N ALA A 146 14.96 1.77 4.66
CA ALA A 146 15.00 2.83 5.66
C ALA A 146 13.65 3.00 6.37
N PHE A 147 12.56 2.97 5.60
CA PHE A 147 11.21 3.04 6.13
C PHE A 147 10.88 1.87 7.06
N ARG A 148 11.20 0.64 6.65
CA ARG A 148 11.00 -0.59 7.47
C ARG A 148 11.78 -0.52 8.79
N ARG A 149 13.04 -0.09 8.76
CA ARG A 149 13.83 0.10 10.00
C ARG A 149 13.20 1.10 10.96
N ARG A 150 12.51 2.11 10.45
CA ARG A 150 11.89 3.16 11.26
C ARG A 150 10.51 2.76 11.80
N PHE A 151 9.71 2.04 11.01
CA PHE A 151 8.29 1.86 11.30
C PHE A 151 7.82 0.42 11.49
N CYS A 152 8.62 -0.58 11.08
CA CYS A 152 8.26 -2.00 11.17
C CYS A 152 8.96 -2.70 12.36
N GLU A 153 9.28 -1.97 13.44
CA GLU A 153 10.08 -2.49 14.56
C GLU A 153 9.38 -3.61 15.34
N TYR A 154 8.07 -3.60 15.50
CA TYR A 154 7.39 -4.49 16.46
C TYR A 154 6.58 -5.64 15.84
N ASP A 155 6.38 -5.62 14.52
CA ASP A 155 5.54 -6.60 13.83
C ASP A 155 6.36 -7.83 13.40
N ASP A 156 6.41 -8.82 14.29
CA ASP A 156 7.16 -10.07 14.14
C ASP A 156 6.25 -11.32 14.06
N GLY A 157 4.93 -11.12 13.88
CA GLY A 157 3.95 -12.21 13.84
C GLY A 157 3.48 -12.74 15.21
N HIS A 158 4.03 -12.24 16.33
CA HIS A 158 3.67 -12.70 17.68
C HIS A 158 2.86 -11.69 18.50
N ALA A 159 2.38 -10.60 17.89
CA ALA A 159 1.61 -9.56 18.59
C ALA A 159 0.35 -10.12 19.28
N ALA A 160 -0.45 -10.92 18.57
CA ALA A 160 -1.64 -11.54 19.14
C ALA A 160 -1.31 -12.54 20.25
N GLU A 161 -0.27 -13.35 20.09
CA GLU A 161 0.21 -14.28 21.11
C GLU A 161 0.60 -13.55 22.39
N ARG A 162 1.37 -12.45 22.27
CA ARG A 162 1.76 -11.62 23.42
C ARG A 162 0.55 -11.06 24.16
N VAL A 163 -0.45 -10.56 23.44
CA VAL A 163 -1.70 -10.06 24.04
C VAL A 163 -2.45 -11.17 24.76
N VAL A 164 -2.61 -12.35 24.13
CA VAL A 164 -3.30 -13.50 24.75
C VAL A 164 -2.62 -13.91 26.05
N ARG A 165 -1.30 -14.13 26.02
CA ARG A 165 -0.51 -14.53 27.20
C ARG A 165 -0.58 -13.49 28.32
N ARG A 166 -0.41 -12.21 28.00
CA ARG A 166 -0.35 -11.14 28.99
C ARG A 166 -1.70 -10.82 29.63
N VAL A 167 -2.76 -10.74 28.82
CA VAL A 167 -4.07 -10.24 29.24
C VAL A 167 -5.00 -11.35 29.70
N PHE A 168 -4.97 -12.50 29.01
CA PHE A 168 -5.93 -13.58 29.26
C PHE A 168 -5.34 -14.72 30.08
N LEU A 169 -4.03 -14.96 29.99
CA LEU A 169 -3.33 -16.00 30.78
C LEU A 169 -2.58 -15.43 31.99
N ASN A 170 -2.49 -14.09 32.10
CA ASN A 170 -1.83 -13.38 33.19
C ASN A 170 -0.36 -13.80 33.40
N GLU A 171 0.31 -14.15 32.30
CA GLU A 171 1.76 -14.40 32.27
C GLU A 171 2.54 -13.08 32.50
N SER A 172 3.70 -13.17 33.14
CA SER A 172 4.59 -12.02 33.36
C SER A 172 5.22 -11.55 32.05
N GLU A 173 5.63 -10.28 31.98
CA GLU A 173 6.31 -9.73 30.79
C GLU A 173 7.57 -10.51 30.40
N ASP A 174 8.34 -10.98 31.38
CA ASP A 174 9.54 -11.81 31.17
C ASP A 174 9.25 -13.19 30.54
N ALA A 175 7.98 -13.63 30.55
CA ALA A 175 7.56 -14.91 29.97
C ALA A 175 7.03 -14.75 28.54
N LEU A 176 6.87 -13.52 28.05
CA LEU A 176 6.38 -13.26 26.70
C LEU A 176 7.49 -13.53 25.66
N PRO A 177 7.13 -14.02 24.45
CA PRO A 177 8.07 -14.10 23.35
C PRO A 177 8.72 -12.72 23.09
N PRO A 178 10.06 -12.62 23.06
CA PRO A 178 10.73 -11.37 22.75
C PRO A 178 10.42 -10.93 21.32
N VAL A 179 10.57 -9.63 21.05
CA VAL A 179 10.42 -9.12 19.69
C VAL A 179 11.58 -9.63 18.82
N VAL A 180 11.26 -10.33 17.74
CA VAL A 180 12.28 -10.83 16.79
C VAL A 180 12.89 -9.65 16.04
N PRO A 181 14.22 -9.46 15.96
CA PRO A 181 14.83 -8.36 15.19
C PRO A 181 14.42 -8.37 13.71
N LEU A 182 14.28 -7.19 13.09
CA LEU A 182 13.76 -7.06 11.71
C LEU A 182 14.59 -7.86 10.69
N GLU A 183 15.91 -7.89 10.88
CA GLU A 183 16.88 -8.62 10.06
C GLU A 183 16.80 -10.16 10.19
N GLU A 184 16.17 -10.66 11.25
CA GLU A 184 15.95 -12.10 11.48
C GLU A 184 14.58 -12.56 10.97
N ARG A 185 13.71 -11.64 10.56
CA ARG A 185 12.37 -11.95 10.06
C ARG A 185 12.40 -12.38 8.60
N THR A 186 11.53 -13.32 8.26
CA THR A 186 11.27 -13.72 6.87
C THR A 186 9.92 -13.14 6.44
N PRO A 187 9.88 -12.19 5.48
CA PRO A 187 8.62 -11.71 4.93
C PRO A 187 7.83 -12.83 4.25
N ALA A 188 6.52 -12.64 4.09
CA ALA A 188 5.70 -13.60 3.35
C ALA A 188 6.16 -13.68 1.88
N PRO A 189 6.19 -14.90 1.28
CA PRO A 189 6.63 -15.10 -0.10
C PRO A 189 5.79 -14.27 -1.06
N THR A 190 6.42 -13.73 -2.10
CA THR A 190 5.72 -12.99 -3.16
C THR A 190 4.67 -13.87 -3.86
N PRO A 191 3.67 -13.28 -4.54
CA PRO A 191 2.72 -14.06 -5.33
C PRO A 191 3.41 -14.99 -6.34
N GLU A 192 4.53 -14.55 -6.94
CA GLU A 192 5.35 -15.35 -7.86
C GLU A 192 6.05 -16.52 -7.14
N GLU A 193 6.54 -16.32 -5.91
CA GLU A 193 7.19 -17.37 -5.12
C GLU A 193 6.20 -18.39 -4.53
N ALA A 194 4.94 -18.02 -4.39
CA ALA A 194 3.89 -18.85 -3.80
C ALA A 194 3.08 -19.68 -4.83
N ALA A 195 3.25 -19.42 -6.13
CA ALA A 195 2.57 -20.09 -7.24
C ALA A 195 3.26 -21.40 -7.66
#